data_AF-A0A7L5Z5K5-F1
#
_entry.id   AF-A0A7L5Z5K5-F1
#
_cell.length_a   1.000
_cell.length_b   1.000
_cell.length_c   1.000
_cell.angle_alpha   90.00
_cell.angle_beta   90.00
_cell.angle_gamma   90.00
#
_symmetry.space_group_name_H-M   'P 1'
#
loop_
_entity.id
_entity.type
_entity.pdbx_description
1 polymer ?
#
loop_
_entity_poly.entity_id
_entity_poly.type
_entity_poly.pdbx_seq_one_letter_code
_entity_poly.pdbx_strand_id
1 'polypeptide(L)'
;MALENDGRFAEAEAEYQILVTLLTPRLAPSDRNMIALGQRLANVQVGQEHFEAALATARPAYDQALAELGTDHEVTQDLRLALAASLARLGRYGESEPFARPPLTGCGRKGMNRALPTSPPPWR
;
A
#
# COMPACT_ATOMS: atom_id res chain seq x y z
N MET A 1 -6.86 27.77 4.53
CA MET A 1 -6.49 26.72 3.57
C MET A 1 -6.06 25.40 4.23
N ALA A 2 -5.45 25.38 5.44
CA ALA A 2 -5.15 24.10 6.12
C ALA A 2 -6.42 23.35 6.59
N LEU A 3 -7.37 24.05 7.22
CA LEU A 3 -8.63 23.48 7.75
C LEU A 3 -9.52 22.79 6.70
N GLU A 4 -9.52 23.28 5.45
CA GLU A 4 -10.34 22.71 4.37
C GLU A 4 -9.75 21.38 3.87
N ASN A 5 -8.43 21.21 3.99
CA ASN A 5 -7.76 19.98 3.64
C ASN A 5 -8.00 18.93 4.74
N ASP A 6 -7.83 19.32 6.00
CA ASP A 6 -8.13 18.48 7.18
C ASP A 6 -9.58 17.97 7.18
N GLY A 7 -10.56 18.84 6.92
CA GLY A 7 -11.97 18.43 6.88
C GLY A 7 -12.26 17.34 5.85
N ARG A 8 -11.70 17.48 4.64
CA ARG A 8 -11.91 16.53 3.55
C ARG A 8 -11.24 15.17 3.79
N PHE A 9 -10.09 15.16 4.47
CA PHE A 9 -9.43 13.90 4.81
C PHE A 9 -10.13 13.18 5.95
N ALA A 10 -10.65 13.91 6.95
CA ALA A 10 -11.42 13.32 8.04
C ALA A 10 -12.72 12.68 7.52
N GLU A 11 -13.41 13.35 6.58
CA GLU A 11 -14.55 12.78 5.86
C GLU A 11 -14.16 11.53 5.07
N ALA A 12 -13.04 11.57 4.34
CA ALA A 12 -12.56 10.41 3.58
C ALA A 12 -12.22 9.22 4.49
N GLU A 13 -11.59 9.47 5.64
CA GLU A 13 -11.27 8.43 6.62
C GLU A 13 -12.53 7.73 7.13
N ALA A 14 -13.56 8.50 7.50
CA ALA A 14 -14.84 7.96 7.96
C ALA A 14 -15.52 7.12 6.87
N GLU A 15 -15.55 7.61 5.63
CA GLU A 15 -16.11 6.87 4.49
C GLU A 15 -15.39 5.54 4.25
N TYR A 16 -14.06 5.53 4.32
CA TYR A 16 -13.28 4.30 4.17
C TYR A 16 -13.46 3.34 5.35
N GLN A 17 -13.60 3.81 6.60
CA GLN A 17 -13.91 2.97 7.75
C GLN A 17 -15.31 2.33 7.63
N ILE A 18 -16.29 3.09 7.16
CA ILE A 18 -17.63 2.61 6.87
C ILE A 18 -17.56 1.53 5.78
N LEU A 19 -16.85 1.79 4.69
CA LEU A 19 -16.66 0.82 3.61
C LEU A 19 -15.98 -0.46 4.10
N VAL A 20 -14.90 -0.36 4.90
CA VAL A 20 -14.24 -1.52 5.50
C VAL A 20 -15.25 -2.30 6.34
N THR A 21 -16.04 -1.65 7.20
CA THR A 21 -17.03 -2.32 8.06
C THR A 21 -18.14 -2.98 7.25
N LEU A 22 -18.60 -2.35 6.16
CA LEU A 22 -19.64 -2.87 5.26
C LEU A 22 -19.15 -4.04 4.40
N LEU A 23 -17.87 -4.01 4.01
CA LEU A 23 -17.27 -4.98 3.12
C LEU A 23 -16.66 -6.17 3.89
N THR A 24 -16.28 -5.99 5.16
CA THR A 24 -15.76 -7.04 6.05
C THR A 24 -16.66 -8.29 6.11
N PRO A 25 -17.99 -8.19 6.27
CA PRO A 25 -18.85 -9.37 6.29
C PRO A 25 -19.29 -9.86 4.90
N ARG A 26 -19.03 -9.09 3.83
CA ARG A 26 -19.55 -9.35 2.47
C ARG A 26 -18.51 -9.91 1.52
N LEU A 27 -17.25 -9.54 1.70
CA LEU A 27 -16.14 -10.06 0.91
C LEU A 27 -15.48 -11.17 1.72
N ALA A 28 -15.04 -12.21 1.01
CA ALA A 28 -14.16 -13.17 1.65
C ALA A 28 -12.93 -12.40 2.15
N PRO A 29 -12.34 -12.76 3.30
CA PRO A 29 -11.18 -12.08 3.88
C PRO A 29 -9.91 -12.08 3.00
N SER A 30 -10.02 -12.48 1.73
CA SER A 30 -8.98 -12.51 0.71
C SER A 30 -9.31 -11.77 -0.58
N ASP A 31 -10.12 -10.73 -0.49
CA ASP A 31 -10.39 -9.88 -1.63
C ASP A 31 -9.34 -8.77 -1.73
N ARG A 32 -8.59 -8.78 -2.84
CA ARG A 32 -7.65 -7.74 -3.29
C ARG A 32 -8.18 -6.30 -3.13
N ASN A 33 -9.51 -6.13 -3.18
CA ASN A 33 -10.20 -4.86 -2.93
C ASN A 33 -10.08 -4.37 -1.48
N MET A 34 -10.09 -5.27 -0.50
CA MET A 34 -9.94 -4.93 0.91
C MET A 34 -8.51 -4.45 1.21
N ILE A 35 -7.51 -5.05 0.57
CA ILE A 35 -6.12 -4.60 0.64
C ILE A 35 -5.98 -3.20 0.03
N ALA A 36 -6.59 -2.95 -1.13
CA ALA A 36 -6.57 -1.64 -1.77
C ALA A 36 -7.29 -0.57 -0.94
N LEU A 37 -8.38 -0.93 -0.25
CA LEU A 37 -9.07 -0.03 0.69
C LEU A 37 -8.18 0.31 1.90
N GLY A 38 -7.52 -0.68 2.50
CA GLY A 38 -6.57 -0.47 3.59
C GLY A 38 -5.40 0.44 3.17
N GLN A 39 -4.87 0.26 1.95
CA GLN A 39 -3.83 1.12 1.37
C GLN A 39 -4.28 2.58 1.22
N ARG A 40 -5.51 2.80 0.72
CA ARG A 40 -6.06 4.15 0.58
C ARG A 40 -6.30 4.82 1.93
N LEU A 41 -6.84 4.08 2.90
CA LEU A 41 -7.08 4.56 4.25
C LEU A 41 -5.77 4.94 4.96
N ALA A 42 -4.75 4.09 4.87
CA ALA A 42 -3.43 4.37 5.43
C ALA A 42 -2.81 5.64 4.82
N ASN A 43 -2.90 5.84 3.50
CA ASN A 43 -2.38 7.04 2.85
C ASN A 43 -3.10 8.31 3.30
N VAL A 44 -4.41 8.25 3.49
CA VAL A 44 -5.21 9.37 4.01
C VAL A 44 -4.82 9.69 5.45
N GLN A 45 -4.62 8.69 6.29
CA GLN A 45 -4.18 8.87 7.67
C GLN A 45 -2.76 9.44 7.78
N VAL A 46 -1.83 9.01 6.92
CA VAL A 46 -0.49 9.62 6.83
C VAL A 46 -0.57 11.09 6.40
N GLY A 47 -1.46 11.42 5.46
CA GLY A 47 -1.70 12.78 5.01
C GLY A 47 -2.29 13.70 6.08
N GLN A 48 -3.05 13.14 7.02
CA GLN A 48 -3.61 13.83 8.19
C GLN A 48 -2.66 13.86 9.40
N GLU A 49 -1.43 13.38 9.25
CA GLU A 49 -0.48 13.23 10.37
C GLU A 49 -0.98 12.29 11.49
N HIS A 50 -2.00 11.46 11.21
CA HIS A 50 -2.53 10.41 12.09
C HIS A 50 -1.68 9.13 11.98
N PHE A 51 -0.38 9.23 12.30
CA PHE A 51 0.59 8.16 12.08
C PHE A 51 0.30 6.87 12.88
N GLU A 52 -0.28 6.98 14.08
CA GLU A 52 -0.69 5.82 14.88
C GLU A 52 -1.85 5.05 14.22
N ALA A 53 -2.85 5.77 13.73
CA ALA A 53 -3.98 5.18 13.02
C ALA A 53 -3.53 4.55 11.69
N ALA A 54 -2.66 5.27 10.95
CA ALA A 54 -2.03 4.77 9.73
C ALA A 54 -1.28 3.45 9.96
N LEU A 55 -0.55 3.33 11.06
CA LEU A 55 0.11 2.08 11.44
C LEU A 55 -0.88 0.95 11.69
N ALA A 56 -1.91 1.21 12.48
CA ALA A 56 -2.94 0.22 12.82
C ALA A 56 -3.69 -0.29 11.58
N THR A 57 -3.89 0.57 10.58
CA THR A 57 -4.52 0.19 9.31
C THR A 57 -3.55 -0.47 8.32
N ALA A 58 -2.35 0.08 8.15
CA ALA A 58 -1.39 -0.41 7.16
C ALA A 58 -0.79 -1.77 7.52
N ARG A 59 -0.66 -2.10 8.82
CA ARG A 59 -0.07 -3.36 9.28
C ARG A 59 -0.87 -4.60 8.83
N PRO A 60 -2.18 -4.74 9.14
CA PRO A 60 -2.96 -5.89 8.69
C PRO A 60 -3.09 -5.92 7.16
N ALA A 61 -3.24 -4.76 6.50
CA ALA A 61 -3.32 -4.69 5.05
C ALA A 61 -2.00 -5.14 4.38
N TYR A 62 -0.83 -4.80 4.96
CA TYR A 62 0.48 -5.23 4.49
C TYR A 62 0.65 -6.75 4.61
N ASP A 63 0.28 -7.33 5.75
CA ASP A 63 0.36 -8.79 5.94
C ASP A 63 -0.52 -9.55 4.93
N GLN A 64 -1.74 -9.07 4.69
CA GLN A 64 -2.62 -9.63 3.66
C GLN A 64 -2.05 -9.43 2.25
N ALA A 65 -1.54 -8.24 1.93
CA ALA A 65 -0.89 -7.96 0.65
C ALA A 65 0.30 -8.88 0.41
N LEU A 66 1.10 -9.13 1.44
CA LEU A 66 2.28 -9.97 1.34
C LEU A 66 1.90 -11.46 1.14
N ALA A 67 0.82 -11.91 1.75
CA ALA A 67 0.29 -13.27 1.58
C ALA A 67 -0.38 -13.50 0.20
N GLU A 68 -1.11 -12.51 -0.32
CA GLU A 68 -1.93 -12.67 -1.54
C GLU A 68 -1.29 -12.15 -2.82
N LEU A 69 -0.56 -11.04 -2.72
CA LEU A 69 0.02 -10.32 -3.85
C LEU A 69 1.53 -10.53 -3.93
N GLY A 70 2.17 -10.83 -2.80
CA GLY A 70 3.61 -10.96 -2.69
C GLY A 70 4.32 -9.61 -2.50
N THR A 71 5.61 -9.67 -2.23
CA THR A 71 6.47 -8.51 -1.89
C THR A 71 6.76 -7.58 -3.07
N ASP A 72 6.64 -8.07 -4.30
CA ASP A 72 6.96 -7.30 -5.52
C ASP A 72 5.78 -6.45 -6.00
N HIS A 73 4.58 -6.69 -5.48
CA HIS A 73 3.37 -5.99 -5.91
C HIS A 73 3.35 -4.53 -5.44
N GLU A 74 2.92 -3.62 -6.30
CA GLU A 74 2.88 -2.17 -6.05
C GLU A 74 2.14 -1.82 -4.75
N VAL A 75 0.96 -2.42 -4.54
CA VAL A 75 0.16 -2.25 -3.31
C VAL A 75 0.91 -2.65 -2.05
N THR A 76 1.68 -3.75 -2.08
CA THR A 76 2.51 -4.19 -0.94
C THR A 76 3.64 -3.20 -0.68
N GLN A 77 4.21 -2.61 -1.73
CA GLN A 77 5.24 -1.58 -1.60
C GLN A 77 4.67 -0.26 -1.05
N ASP A 78 3.50 0.18 -1.50
CA ASP A 78 2.82 1.37 -0.97
C ASP A 78 2.52 1.22 0.53
N LEU A 79 1.97 0.08 0.94
CA LEU A 79 1.70 -0.21 2.35
C LEU A 79 2.98 -0.23 3.19
N ARG A 80 4.07 -0.80 2.65
CA ARG A 80 5.39 -0.76 3.30
C ARG A 80 5.90 0.67 3.48
N LEU A 81 5.74 1.53 2.47
CA LEU A 81 6.14 2.94 2.53
C LEU A 81 5.30 3.72 3.54
N ALA A 82 3.99 3.49 3.58
CA ALA A 82 3.10 4.09 4.57
C ALA A 82 3.49 3.69 6.00
N LEU A 83 3.84 2.41 6.24
CA LEU A 83 4.37 1.94 7.52
C LEU A 83 5.70 2.60 7.88
N ALA A 84 6.66 2.64 6.94
CA ALA A 84 7.97 3.24 7.16
C ALA A 84 7.87 4.74 7.49
N ALA A 85 7.03 5.47 6.74
CA ALA A 85 6.79 6.89 6.94
C ALA A 85 6.12 7.16 8.30
N SER A 86 5.11 6.38 8.66
CA SER A 86 4.41 6.50 9.95
C SER A 86 5.34 6.23 11.12
N LEU A 87 6.15 5.17 11.06
CA LEU A 87 7.14 4.83 12.09
C LEU A 87 8.24 5.88 12.22
N ALA A 88 8.73 6.42 11.10
CA ALA A 88 9.72 7.50 11.11
C ALA A 88 9.16 8.78 11.75
N ARG A 89 7.91 9.12 11.45
CA ARG A 89 7.21 10.29 12.02
C ARG A 89 6.91 10.15 13.51
N LEU A 90 6.67 8.94 13.99
CA LEU A 90 6.54 8.62 15.41
C LEU A 90 7.88 8.51 16.15
N GLY A 91 9.01 8.72 15.46
CA GLY A 91 10.34 8.59 16.06
C GLY A 91 10.75 7.13 16.35
N ARG A 92 10.00 6.15 15.85
CA ARG A 92 10.24 4.71 16.03
C ARG A 92 11.16 4.17 14.94
N TYR A 93 12.34 4.77 14.81
CA TYR A 93 13.30 4.47 13.74
C TYR A 93 13.75 3.00 13.73
N GLY A 94 13.88 2.36 14.90
CA GLY A 94 14.26 0.95 15.00
C GLY A 94 13.25 -0.02 14.38
N GLU A 95 11.96 0.32 14.35
CA GLU A 95 10.96 -0.45 13.61
C GLU A 95 10.85 0.00 12.14
N SER A 96 11.17 1.27 11.82
CA SER A 96 11.13 1.78 10.44
C SER A 96 12.21 1.20 9.54
N GLU A 97 13.42 0.98 10.08
CA GLU A 97 14.60 0.51 9.35
C GLU A 97 14.36 -0.74 8.44
N PRO A 98 13.71 -1.82 8.91
CA PRO A 98 13.40 -2.97 8.06
C PRO A 98 12.38 -2.67 6.96
N PHE A 99 11.50 -1.69 7.14
CA PHE A 99 10.51 -1.30 6.11
C PHE A 99 11.09 -0.28 5.13
N ALA A 100 12.02 0.58 5.55
CA ALA A 100 12.67 1.57 4.69
C ALA A 100 13.64 0.92 3.69
N ARG A 101 14.31 -0.17 4.10
CA ARG A 101 15.21 -0.90 3.20
C ARG A 101 14.38 -1.74 2.22
N PRO A 102 14.50 -1.55 0.89
CA PRO A 102 13.90 -2.48 -0.06
C PRO A 102 14.45 -3.88 0.20
N PRO A 103 13.65 -4.95 0.05
CA PRO A 103 14.15 -6.31 0.15
C PRO A 103 15.23 -6.48 -0.91
N LEU A 104 16.48 -6.65 -0.49
CA LEU A 104 17.63 -6.88 -1.38
C LEU A 104 17.52 -8.23 -2.15
N THR A 105 16.46 -8.99 -1.94
CA THR A 105 16.18 -10.31 -2.53
C THR A 105 15.80 -10.26 -4.02
N GLY A 106 16.02 -9.14 -4.69
CA GLY A 106 15.62 -8.91 -6.08
C GLY A 106 16.65 -8.20 -6.95
N CYS A 107 17.94 -8.10 -6.58
CA CYS A 107 18.99 -7.82 -7.57
C CYS A 107 19.27 -9.06 -8.45
N GLY A 108 18.22 -9.74 -8.89
CA GLY A 108 18.22 -10.56 -10.08
C GLY A 108 17.63 -9.71 -11.18
N ARG A 109 18.45 -9.35 -12.16
CA ARG A 109 18.02 -8.88 -13.48
C ARG A 109 16.86 -9.74 -14.01
N LYS A 110 15.62 -9.38 -13.70
CA LYS A 110 14.47 -9.62 -14.57
C LYS A 110 14.34 -8.31 -15.33
N GLY A 111 15.29 -8.05 -16.23
CA GLY A 111 15.03 -8.51 -17.58
C GLY A 111 13.92 -7.64 -18.13
N MET A 112 14.19 -6.35 -18.28
CA MET A 112 13.56 -5.53 -19.31
C MET A 112 13.95 -6.15 -20.66
N ASN A 113 13.38 -7.32 -20.95
CA ASN A 113 13.31 -7.87 -22.28
C ASN A 113 11.83 -8.02 -22.54
N ARG A 114 11.17 -6.87 -22.70
CA ARG A 114 10.04 -6.76 -23.60
C ARG A 114 10.62 -7.08 -24.98
N ALA A 115 10.77 -8.38 -25.24
CA ALA A 115 11.03 -8.88 -26.57
C ALA A 115 9.88 -8.32 -27.40
N LEU A 116 10.17 -7.27 -28.15
CA LEU A 116 9.36 -6.90 -29.29
C LEU A 116 9.29 -8.19 -30.12
N PRO A 117 8.10 -8.74 -30.42
CA PRO A 117 8.02 -9.75 -31.44
C PRO A 117 8.36 -9.05 -32.76
N THR A 118 9.64 -8.98 -33.09
CA THR A 118 10.11 -8.63 -34.43
C THR A 118 9.86 -9.85 -35.32
N SER A 119 8.59 -10.11 -35.63
CA SER A 119 8.26 -10.85 -36.85
C SER A 119 8.51 -9.92 -38.02
N PRO A 120 9.46 -10.20 -38.93
CA PRO A 120 9.49 -9.52 -40.20
C PRO A 120 8.23 -9.87 -41.00
N PRO A 121 7.65 -8.94 -41.78
CA PRO A 121 6.47 -9.22 -42.59
C PRO A 121 6.80 -10.28 -43.67
N PRO A 122 5.88 -11.21 -43.98
CA PRO A 122 6.09 -12.18 -45.03
C PRO A 122 5.84 -11.52 -46.39
N TRP A 123 6.90 -11.03 -47.02
CA TRP A 123 6.96 -10.94 -48.48
C TRP A 123 8.38 -11.19 -48.96
N ARG A 124 8.65 -12.44 -49.31
CA ARG A 124 9.51 -12.85 -50.43
C ARG A 124 9.19 -14.29 -50.81
#